data_AF-A0A1W0W7I1-F1
#
_entry.id   AF-A0A1W0W7I1-F1
#
_cell.length_a   1.000
_cell.length_b   1.000
_cell.length_c   1.000
_cell.angle_alpha   90.00
_cell.angle_beta   90.00
_cell.angle_gamma   90.00
#
_symmetry.space_group_name_H-M   'P 1'
#
loop_
_entity.id
_entity.type
_entity.pdbx_description
1 polymer ?
#
loop_
_entity_poly.entity_id
_entity_poly.type
_entity_poly.pdbx_seq_one_letter_code
_entity_poly.pdbx_strand_id
1 'polypeptide(L)'
;MPAELGVGLDPLCWEGDAVFAFRGLVCWADYHQGILFCDVAADHPELRFVRFPGIETRDDFSNGRGVPEEYRTVAVSHGRLWFVDVDDGRFRTSSTFPATCTVTTWTLRTPELEWVKEHTLCLSDLWAHWKYRRSPLPRCVPRFPIVDMQEADVLHFVVRESFTDTMHWTITVDMKNRCPMAYAPYQNDIEQPQADVDVSNMFGDIPLVCCKYT
;
A
#
# COMPACT_ATOMS: atom_id res chain seq x y z
N MET A 1 1.95 11.69 34.45
CA MET A 1 1.51 10.41 33.88
C MET A 1 1.69 10.51 32.37
N PRO A 2 2.54 9.71 31.72
CA PRO A 2 2.58 9.70 30.26
C PRO A 2 1.30 9.02 29.76
N ALA A 3 0.67 9.60 28.73
CA ALA A 3 -0.53 9.06 28.11
C ALA A 3 -0.24 7.68 27.51
N GLU A 4 -1.12 6.71 27.76
CA GLU A 4 -1.16 5.51 26.93
C GLU A 4 -1.60 5.94 25.53
N LEU A 5 -0.69 5.83 24.56
CA LEU A 5 -0.99 6.04 23.14
C LEU A 5 -2.17 5.15 22.77
N GLY A 6 -3.27 5.79 22.34
CA GLY A 6 -4.56 5.16 22.14
C GLY A 6 -4.47 3.99 21.15
N VAL A 7 -4.81 2.79 21.62
CA VAL A 7 -4.87 1.56 20.79
C VAL A 7 -6.09 1.55 19.85
N GLY A 8 -6.93 2.60 19.90
CA GLY A 8 -8.20 2.70 19.18
C GLY A 8 -8.15 3.60 17.94
N LEU A 9 -9.34 3.78 17.33
CA LEU A 9 -9.62 4.77 16.29
C LEU A 9 -9.48 6.19 16.86
N ASP A 10 -8.80 7.08 16.14
CA ASP A 10 -8.88 8.53 16.36
C ASP A 10 -9.79 9.16 15.30
N PRO A 11 -11.05 9.49 15.63
CA PRO A 11 -12.00 10.05 14.67
C PRO A 11 -11.62 11.44 14.16
N LEU A 12 -10.82 12.21 14.91
CA LEU A 12 -10.44 13.57 14.51
C LEU A 12 -9.34 13.57 13.45
N CYS A 13 -8.59 12.47 13.38
CA CYS A 13 -7.51 12.28 12.42
C CYS A 13 -7.86 11.28 11.31
N TRP A 14 -9.13 10.87 11.20
CA TRP A 14 -9.57 9.93 10.18
C TRP A 14 -9.63 10.57 8.79
N GLU A 15 -8.95 9.93 7.83
CA GLU A 15 -9.03 10.26 6.41
C GLU A 15 -9.15 8.98 5.58
N GLY A 16 -10.20 8.89 4.76
CA GLY A 16 -10.51 7.69 4.00
C GLY A 16 -9.69 7.60 2.71
N ASP A 17 -8.57 6.87 2.76
CA ASP A 17 -7.66 6.65 1.61
C ASP A 17 -8.24 5.67 0.59
N ALA A 18 -9.05 4.72 1.03
CA ALA A 18 -9.68 3.74 0.15
C ALA A 18 -11.07 3.31 0.64
N VAL A 19 -11.97 3.04 -0.31
CA VAL A 19 -13.29 2.46 -0.05
C VAL A 19 -13.49 1.24 -0.94
N PHE A 20 -13.87 0.12 -0.35
CA PHE A 20 -14.01 -1.15 -1.07
C PHE A 20 -15.06 -2.05 -0.41
N ALA A 21 -15.47 -3.09 -1.14
CA ALA A 21 -16.39 -4.10 -0.64
C ALA A 21 -15.64 -5.37 -0.22
N PHE A 22 -16.01 -5.95 0.92
CA PHE A 22 -15.48 -7.24 1.37
C PHE A 22 -16.56 -8.03 2.11
N ARG A 23 -16.90 -9.21 1.59
CA ARG A 23 -17.87 -10.15 2.20
C ARG A 23 -19.22 -9.50 2.55
N GLY A 24 -19.74 -8.65 1.66
CA GLY A 24 -21.01 -7.95 1.86
C GLY A 24 -20.93 -6.71 2.73
N LEU A 25 -19.75 -6.35 3.23
CA LEU A 25 -19.52 -5.14 4.02
C LEU A 25 -18.92 -4.05 3.14
N VAL A 26 -19.28 -2.80 3.43
CA VAL A 26 -18.54 -1.63 2.97
C VAL A 26 -17.40 -1.39 3.94
N CYS A 27 -16.21 -1.16 3.39
CA CYS A 27 -14.98 -0.98 4.13
C CYS A 27 -14.36 0.37 3.77
N TRP A 28 -13.96 1.14 4.78
CA TRP A 28 -13.17 2.38 4.61
C TRP A 28 -11.82 2.17 5.27
N ALA A 29 -10.73 2.37 4.53
CA ALA A 29 -9.38 2.29 5.06
C ALA A 29 -8.79 3.68 5.24
N ASP A 30 -8.16 3.90 6.39
CA ASP A 30 -7.21 4.96 6.66
C ASP A 30 -5.85 4.29 6.93
N TYR A 31 -4.91 4.44 6.01
CA TYR A 31 -3.61 3.79 6.05
C TYR A 31 -2.71 4.24 7.21
N HIS A 32 -3.08 5.27 7.97
CA HIS A 32 -2.42 5.62 9.23
C HIS A 32 -3.11 5.06 10.48
N GLN A 33 -4.26 4.40 10.31
CA GLN A 33 -5.06 3.89 11.42
C GLN A 33 -5.49 2.43 11.23
N GLY A 34 -6.35 2.14 10.25
CA GLY A 34 -7.02 0.86 10.14
C GLY A 34 -8.18 0.87 9.15
N ILE A 35 -9.06 -0.12 9.30
CA ILE A 35 -10.24 -0.31 8.45
C ILE A 35 -11.50 -0.24 9.31
N LEU A 36 -12.47 0.55 8.86
CA LEU A 36 -13.85 0.52 9.35
C LEU A 36 -14.68 -0.39 8.45
N PHE A 37 -15.32 -1.39 9.04
CA PHE A 37 -16.27 -2.29 8.38
C PHE A 37 -17.70 -1.94 8.77
N CYS A 38 -18.62 -1.90 7.81
CA CYS A 38 -20.04 -1.67 8.04
C CYS A 38 -20.91 -2.54 7.14
N ASP A 39 -21.94 -3.17 7.72
CA ASP A 39 -23.09 -3.61 6.96
C ASP A 39 -24.07 -2.44 6.84
N VAL A 40 -23.94 -1.69 5.75
CA VAL A 40 -24.77 -0.50 5.51
C VAL A 40 -26.24 -0.84 5.20
N ALA A 41 -26.54 -2.11 4.92
CA ALA A 41 -27.90 -2.57 4.60
C ALA A 41 -28.65 -3.10 5.83
N ALA A 42 -27.97 -3.24 6.98
CA ALA A 42 -28.60 -3.66 8.22
C ALA A 42 -29.58 -2.60 8.75
N ASP A 43 -30.63 -3.04 9.47
CA ASP A 43 -31.59 -2.14 10.14
C ASP A 43 -30.89 -1.18 11.12
N HIS A 44 -29.79 -1.65 11.71
CA HIS A 44 -28.93 -0.91 12.63
C HIS A 44 -27.46 -1.09 12.23
N PRO A 45 -26.92 -0.27 11.32
CA PRO A 45 -25.54 -0.37 10.86
C PRO A 45 -24.55 -0.10 12.00
N GLU A 46 -23.61 -1.03 12.20
CA GLU A 46 -22.54 -0.92 13.20
C GLU A 46 -21.18 -0.82 12.52
N LEU A 47 -20.37 0.17 12.96
CA LEU A 47 -18.99 0.32 12.54
C LEU A 47 -18.08 -0.55 13.42
N ARG A 48 -17.25 -1.38 12.76
CA ARG A 48 -16.21 -2.18 13.42
C ARG A 48 -14.85 -1.72 12.94
N PHE A 49 -14.04 -1.22 13.85
CA PHE A 49 -12.67 -0.77 13.55
C PHE A 49 -11.66 -1.91 13.75
N VAL A 50 -10.75 -2.06 12.78
CA VAL A 50 -9.61 -2.99 12.86
C VAL A 50 -8.35 -2.21 12.53
N ARG A 51 -7.46 -2.06 13.51
CA ARG A 51 -6.20 -1.33 13.36
C ARG A 51 -5.25 -2.05 12.39
N PHE A 52 -4.51 -1.31 11.56
CA PHE A 52 -3.44 -1.90 10.75
C PHE A 52 -2.26 -2.34 11.63
N PRO A 53 -1.61 -3.47 11.29
CA PRO A 53 -0.46 -3.96 12.04
C PRO A 53 0.77 -3.08 11.77
N GLY A 54 1.55 -2.81 12.82
CA GLY A 54 2.84 -2.09 12.70
C GLY A 54 2.72 -0.59 12.41
N ILE A 55 1.51 -0.04 12.34
CA ILE A 55 1.29 1.39 12.09
C ILE A 55 1.24 2.15 13.41
N GLU A 56 2.17 3.09 13.55
CA GLU A 56 2.20 4.06 14.64
C GLU A 56 1.27 5.23 14.25
N THR A 57 0.24 5.51 15.05
CA THR A 57 -0.61 6.68 14.81
C THR A 57 0.18 7.91 15.22
N ARG A 58 0.25 8.89 14.32
CA ARG A 58 0.95 10.13 14.55
C ARG A 58 -0.06 11.20 14.95
N ASP A 59 0.02 11.64 16.21
CA ASP A 59 -0.86 12.69 16.75
C ASP A 59 -0.52 14.08 16.15
N ASP A 60 0.67 14.23 15.54
CA ASP A 60 1.15 15.48 14.96
C ASP A 60 1.67 15.32 13.51
N PHE A 61 0.79 15.49 12.52
CA PHE A 61 1.24 15.67 11.14
C PHE A 61 1.84 17.07 10.92
N SER A 62 2.86 17.47 11.71
CA SER A 62 3.53 18.77 11.61
C SER A 62 4.11 19.03 10.22
N ASN A 63 4.44 17.96 9.48
CA ASN A 63 4.92 17.98 8.10
C ASN A 63 3.85 17.55 7.08
N GLY A 64 2.57 17.52 7.49
CA GLY A 64 1.47 16.95 6.72
C GLY A 64 1.36 15.42 6.85
N ARG A 65 0.24 14.88 6.37
CA ARG A 65 -0.11 13.44 6.40
C ARG A 65 0.75 12.58 5.45
N GLY A 66 1.40 13.24 4.49
CA GLY A 66 2.03 12.57 3.36
C GLY A 66 0.99 11.94 2.43
N VAL A 67 1.44 11.05 1.56
CA VAL A 67 0.59 10.29 0.61
C VAL A 67 0.77 8.80 0.94
N PRO A 68 0.09 8.26 1.97
CA PRO A 68 0.29 6.89 2.39
C PRO A 68 -0.08 5.86 1.32
N GLU A 69 -0.96 6.20 0.37
CA GLU A 69 -1.39 5.38 -0.76
C GLU A 69 -0.23 4.98 -1.69
N GLU A 70 0.84 5.77 -1.71
CA GLU A 70 2.05 5.41 -2.47
C GLU A 70 2.86 4.29 -1.81
N TYR A 71 2.59 3.95 -0.55
CA TYR A 71 3.39 3.01 0.24
C TYR A 71 2.54 1.89 0.84
N ARG A 72 1.24 2.11 0.94
CA ARG A 72 0.30 1.20 1.59
C ARG A 72 -0.86 0.93 0.67
N THR A 73 -1.31 -0.32 0.68
CA THR A 73 -2.53 -0.70 -0.03
C THR A 73 -3.35 -1.71 0.76
N VAL A 74 -4.66 -1.65 0.61
CA VAL A 74 -5.55 -2.77 0.90
C VAL A 74 -6.05 -3.36 -0.40
N ALA A 75 -6.14 -4.69 -0.48
CA ALA A 75 -6.69 -5.35 -1.65
C ALA A 75 -7.44 -6.62 -1.26
N VAL A 76 -8.46 -6.97 -2.04
CA VAL A 76 -9.12 -8.27 -1.93
C VAL A 76 -8.61 -9.15 -3.06
N SER A 77 -7.84 -10.18 -2.71
CA SER A 77 -7.31 -11.16 -3.65
C SER A 77 -7.57 -12.57 -3.13
N HIS A 78 -8.10 -13.45 -3.99
CA HIS A 78 -8.53 -14.82 -3.64
C HIS A 78 -9.47 -14.90 -2.43
N GLY A 79 -10.39 -13.94 -2.29
CA GLY A 79 -11.36 -13.90 -1.19
C GLY A 79 -10.77 -13.58 0.19
N ARG A 80 -9.49 -13.20 0.24
CA ARG A 80 -8.76 -12.74 1.42
C ARG A 80 -8.52 -11.24 1.32
N LEU A 81 -8.61 -10.55 2.45
CA LEU A 81 -8.24 -9.15 2.54
C LEU A 81 -6.76 -9.05 2.87
N TRP A 82 -6.02 -8.32 2.05
CA TRP A 82 -4.59 -8.08 2.16
C TRP A 82 -4.34 -6.65 2.60
N PHE A 83 -3.31 -6.48 3.41
CA PHE A 83 -2.67 -5.21 3.68
C PHE A 83 -1.20 -5.32 3.28
N VAL A 84 -0.70 -4.30 2.60
CA VAL A 84 0.71 -4.17 2.21
C VAL A 84 1.23 -2.85 2.76
N ASP A 85 2.42 -2.88 3.33
CA ASP A 85 3.14 -1.70 3.83
C ASP A 85 4.58 -1.71 3.32
N VAL A 86 4.95 -0.64 2.63
CA VAL A 86 6.32 -0.32 2.26
C VAL A 86 6.87 0.67 3.29
N ASP A 87 7.55 0.16 4.31
CA ASP A 87 8.15 0.97 5.36
C ASP A 87 9.57 1.41 4.97
N ASP A 88 9.73 2.71 4.73
CA ASP A 88 11.02 3.38 4.56
C ASP A 88 11.36 4.33 5.73
N GLY A 89 10.61 4.25 6.82
CA GLY A 89 10.78 5.07 8.01
C GLY A 89 10.02 6.40 8.00
N ARG A 90 9.44 6.83 6.88
CA ARG A 90 8.81 8.16 6.76
C ARG A 90 7.61 8.39 7.69
N PHE A 91 6.92 7.31 8.06
CA PHE A 91 5.71 7.34 8.87
C PHE A 91 5.95 6.87 10.31
N ARG A 92 7.21 6.68 10.72
CA ARG A 92 7.54 6.27 12.09
C ARG A 92 7.55 7.48 13.01
N THR A 93 7.00 7.32 14.21
CA THR A 93 6.98 8.33 15.28
C THR A 93 8.33 8.42 15.99
N SER A 94 9.07 7.31 16.05
CA SER A 94 10.43 7.30 16.60
C SER A 94 11.46 7.77 15.57
N SER A 95 12.35 8.67 15.97
CA SER A 95 13.55 9.05 15.21
C SER A 95 14.65 7.98 15.19
N THR A 96 14.40 6.81 15.78
CA THR A 96 15.28 5.65 15.62
C THR A 96 15.20 5.15 14.19
N PHE A 97 16.13 5.63 13.37
CA PHE A 97 16.48 5.05 12.08
C PHE A 97 16.54 3.52 12.21
N PRO A 98 15.68 2.74 11.54
CA PRO A 98 16.17 1.47 11.04
C PRO A 98 17.03 1.81 9.81
N ALA A 99 18.16 1.15 9.64
CA ALA A 99 18.95 1.27 8.41
C ALA A 99 18.26 0.59 7.20
N THR A 100 17.08 -0.01 7.38
CA THR A 100 16.51 -1.00 6.46
C THR A 100 15.08 -0.69 6.10
N CYS A 101 14.83 -0.42 4.82
CA CYS A 101 13.49 -0.34 4.26
C CYS A 101 12.93 -1.74 4.01
N THR A 102 11.62 -1.93 4.21
CA THR A 102 10.97 -3.24 4.03
C THR A 102 9.64 -3.14 3.30
N VAL A 103 9.23 -4.25 2.71
CA VAL A 103 7.86 -4.48 2.25
C VAL A 103 7.31 -5.62 3.08
N THR A 104 6.19 -5.40 3.78
CA THR A 104 5.52 -6.43 4.57
C THR A 104 4.09 -6.61 4.09
N THR A 105 3.63 -7.87 4.08
CA THR A 105 2.27 -8.25 3.73
C THR A 105 1.58 -8.94 4.89
N TRP A 106 0.28 -8.67 5.03
CA TRP A 106 -0.59 -9.30 6.00
C TRP A 106 -1.90 -9.69 5.34
N THR A 107 -2.54 -10.72 5.89
CA THR A 107 -3.93 -11.02 5.58
C THR A 107 -4.81 -10.92 6.82
N LEU A 108 -6.07 -10.56 6.61
CA LEU A 108 -7.04 -10.51 7.70
C LEU A 108 -7.72 -11.88 7.85
N ARG A 109 -7.57 -12.52 9.02
CA ARG A 109 -8.32 -13.72 9.37
C ARG A 109 -9.76 -13.34 9.71
N THR A 110 -10.71 -14.06 9.15
CA THR A 110 -12.15 -13.88 9.41
C THR A 110 -12.72 -15.16 10.00
N PRO A 111 -13.69 -15.07 10.94
CA PRO A 111 -14.37 -13.86 11.42
C PRO A 111 -13.65 -13.08 12.53
N GLU A 112 -12.47 -13.51 13.00
CA GLU A 112 -11.84 -12.91 14.19
C GLU A 112 -11.29 -11.49 13.98
N LEU A 113 -11.17 -11.03 12.73
CA LEU A 113 -10.62 -9.73 12.35
C LEU A 113 -9.19 -9.53 12.90
N GLU A 114 -8.39 -10.59 12.84
CA GLU A 114 -7.00 -10.60 13.31
C GLU A 114 -6.05 -10.57 12.11
N TRP A 115 -5.10 -9.64 12.11
CA TRP A 115 -4.06 -9.58 11.07
C TRP A 115 -3.01 -10.66 11.27
N VAL A 116 -2.78 -11.46 10.23
CA VAL A 116 -1.73 -12.47 10.16
C VAL A 116 -0.65 -11.96 9.21
N LYS A 117 0.59 -11.85 9.71
CA LYS A 117 1.73 -11.49 8.88
C LYS A 117 2.09 -12.67 7.97
N GLU A 118 2.18 -12.44 6.67
CA GLU A 118 2.55 -13.45 5.69
C GLU A 118 4.05 -13.38 5.38
N HIS A 119 4.49 -12.24 4.84
CA HIS A 119 5.85 -12.08 4.34
C HIS A 119 6.44 -10.72 4.70
N THR A 120 7.76 -10.68 4.88
CA THR A 120 8.55 -9.46 4.99
C THR A 120 9.76 -9.60 4.07
N LEU A 121 9.97 -8.59 3.22
CA LEU A 121 11.08 -8.48 2.28
C LEU A 121 11.89 -7.23 2.63
N CYS A 122 13.18 -7.39 2.90
CA CYS A 122 14.09 -6.24 3.02
C CYS A 122 14.51 -5.75 1.63
N LEU A 123 14.45 -4.43 1.39
CA LEU A 123 14.80 -3.87 0.08
C LEU A 123 16.27 -4.07 -0.26
N SER A 124 17.17 -4.10 0.73
CA SER A 124 18.58 -4.41 0.49
C SER A 124 18.77 -5.81 -0.09
N ASP A 125 17.97 -6.79 0.36
CA ASP A 125 18.01 -8.16 -0.14
C ASP A 125 17.46 -8.23 -1.56
N LEU A 126 16.37 -7.50 -1.84
CA LEU A 126 15.80 -7.39 -3.18
C LEU A 126 16.82 -6.79 -4.17
N TRP A 127 17.49 -5.69 -3.80
CA TRP A 127 18.50 -5.05 -4.64
C TRP A 127 19.78 -5.88 -4.80
N ALA A 128 20.12 -6.69 -3.80
CA ALA A 128 21.26 -7.62 -3.86
C ALA A 128 20.96 -8.86 -4.72
N HIS A 129 19.69 -9.21 -4.91
CA HIS A 129 19.28 -10.36 -5.70
C HIS A 129 19.80 -10.26 -7.15
N TRP A 130 20.37 -11.36 -7.67
CA TRP A 130 21.09 -11.36 -8.95
C TRP A 130 20.22 -10.93 -10.15
N LYS A 131 18.93 -11.30 -10.17
CA LYS A 131 17.97 -10.86 -11.19
C LYS A 131 17.78 -9.33 -11.17
N TYR A 132 17.74 -8.72 -9.99
CA TYR A 132 17.65 -7.26 -9.84
C TYR A 132 18.97 -6.59 -10.26
N ARG A 133 20.12 -7.14 -9.86
CA ARG A 133 21.43 -6.57 -10.23
C ARG A 133 21.68 -6.55 -11.73
N ARG A 134 21.04 -7.46 -12.49
CA ARG A 134 21.13 -7.54 -13.95
C ARG A 134 20.05 -6.74 -14.68
N SER A 135 19.07 -6.17 -13.97
CA SER A 135 18.02 -5.35 -14.56
C SER A 135 18.48 -3.88 -14.65
N PRO A 136 17.82 -3.05 -15.48
CA PRO A 136 18.07 -1.61 -15.53
C PRO A 136 17.37 -0.83 -14.41
N LEU A 137 16.78 -1.51 -13.42
CA LEU A 137 15.92 -0.88 -12.42
C LEU A 137 16.74 -0.03 -11.43
N PRO A 138 16.24 1.17 -11.05
CA PRO A 138 16.89 1.98 -10.03
C PRO A 138 16.80 1.30 -8.66
N ARG A 139 17.74 1.62 -7.76
CA ARG A 139 17.78 1.10 -6.38
C ARG A 139 17.12 2.11 -5.44
N CYS A 140 15.81 2.25 -5.57
CA CYS A 140 15.00 3.14 -4.75
C CYS A 140 13.83 2.38 -4.13
N VAL A 141 13.14 3.05 -3.19
CA VAL A 141 11.97 2.51 -2.52
C VAL A 141 10.84 2.33 -3.55
N PRO A 142 10.31 1.10 -3.75
CA PRO A 142 9.20 0.87 -4.64
C PRO A 142 7.93 1.53 -4.10
N ARG A 143 7.08 2.03 -4.99
CA ARG A 143 5.84 2.75 -4.64
C ARG A 143 4.64 2.10 -5.29
N PHE A 144 3.46 2.46 -4.81
CA PHE A 144 2.16 2.01 -5.26
C PHE A 144 2.08 0.49 -5.30
N PRO A 145 2.19 -0.19 -4.15
CA PRO A 145 2.03 -1.63 -4.08
C PRO A 145 0.65 -2.03 -4.61
N ILE A 146 0.62 -3.02 -5.50
CA ILE A 146 -0.61 -3.66 -5.99
C ILE A 146 -0.48 -5.15 -5.76
N VAL A 147 -1.51 -5.74 -5.15
CA VAL A 147 -1.61 -7.19 -4.98
C VAL A 147 -2.09 -7.83 -6.29
N ASP A 148 -1.40 -8.86 -6.76
CA ASP A 148 -1.83 -9.60 -7.94
C ASP A 148 -3.19 -10.28 -7.67
N MET A 149 -4.10 -10.17 -8.65
CA MET A 149 -5.47 -10.68 -8.54
C MET A 149 -5.57 -12.19 -8.82
N GLN A 150 -4.57 -12.77 -9.46
CA GLN A 150 -4.51 -14.16 -9.93
C GLN A 150 -3.51 -15.00 -9.12
N GLU A 151 -2.40 -14.42 -8.66
CA GLU A 151 -1.38 -15.12 -7.90
C GLU A 151 -1.25 -14.56 -6.48
N ALA A 152 -1.47 -15.41 -5.48
CA ALA A 152 -1.20 -15.04 -4.09
C ALA A 152 0.29 -14.76 -3.87
N ASP A 153 0.61 -13.88 -2.92
CA ASP A 153 1.98 -13.49 -2.56
C ASP A 153 2.77 -12.74 -3.65
N VAL A 154 2.15 -12.42 -4.79
CA VAL A 154 2.78 -11.61 -5.84
C VAL A 154 2.34 -10.15 -5.72
N LEU A 155 3.31 -9.24 -5.75
CA LEU A 155 3.09 -7.80 -5.71
C LEU A 155 3.69 -7.12 -6.94
N HIS A 156 3.01 -6.09 -7.43
CA HIS A 156 3.53 -5.15 -8.42
C HIS A 156 3.81 -3.80 -7.78
N PHE A 157 4.83 -3.11 -8.29
CA PHE A 157 5.21 -1.78 -7.84
C PHE A 157 5.66 -0.91 -9.00
N VAL A 158 5.69 0.39 -8.76
CA VAL A 158 6.38 1.38 -9.59
C VAL A 158 7.71 1.74 -8.95
N VAL A 159 8.76 1.82 -9.76
CA VAL A 159 10.12 2.19 -9.37
C VAL A 159 10.61 3.33 -10.27
N ARG A 160 11.07 4.44 -9.69
CA ARG A 160 11.58 5.63 -10.41
C ARG A 160 12.75 6.27 -9.67
N GLU A 161 13.78 6.71 -10.39
CA GLU A 161 14.98 7.29 -9.79
C GLU A 161 14.73 8.71 -9.25
N SER A 162 13.96 9.52 -9.97
CA SER A 162 13.50 10.83 -9.51
C SER A 162 12.10 11.17 -10.03
N PHE A 163 11.48 12.21 -9.46
CA PHE A 163 10.20 12.74 -9.94
C PHE A 163 10.30 13.47 -11.29
N THR A 164 11.51 13.86 -11.69
CA THR A 164 11.78 14.52 -12.97
C THR A 164 12.20 13.53 -14.05
N ASP A 165 12.42 12.26 -13.69
CA ASP A 165 12.76 11.21 -14.62
C ASP A 165 11.54 10.86 -15.45
N THR A 166 11.70 10.87 -16.77
CA THR A 166 10.63 10.52 -17.71
C THR A 166 10.42 9.01 -17.79
N MET A 167 11.39 8.22 -17.32
CA MET A 167 11.29 6.77 -17.31
C MET A 167 10.83 6.27 -15.95
N HIS A 168 9.71 5.56 -15.95
CA HIS A 168 9.22 4.82 -14.79
C HIS A 168 9.21 3.34 -15.14
N TRP A 169 9.41 2.48 -14.15
CA TRP A 169 9.40 1.03 -14.34
C TRP A 169 8.32 0.41 -13.48
N THR A 170 7.63 -0.60 -14.01
CA THR A 170 6.90 -1.56 -13.19
C THR A 170 7.81 -2.74 -12.86
N ILE A 171 7.73 -3.23 -11.63
CA ILE A 171 8.40 -4.46 -11.19
C ILE A 171 7.36 -5.38 -10.56
N THR A 172 7.46 -6.67 -10.85
CA THR A 172 6.69 -7.73 -10.20
C THR A 172 7.61 -8.52 -9.29
N VAL A 173 7.20 -8.73 -8.05
CA VAL A 173 7.97 -9.38 -6.99
C VAL A 173 7.16 -10.51 -6.39
N ASP A 174 7.76 -11.68 -6.35
CA ASP A 174 7.29 -12.82 -5.57
C ASP A 174 7.72 -12.60 -4.12
N MET A 175 6.77 -12.31 -3.23
CA MET A 175 7.05 -12.02 -1.82
C MET A 175 7.42 -13.27 -1.03
N LYS A 176 6.89 -14.43 -1.42
CA LYS A 176 7.16 -15.72 -0.77
C LYS A 176 8.59 -16.17 -1.03
N ASN A 177 9.03 -16.11 -2.29
CA ASN A 177 10.39 -16.45 -2.72
C ASN A 177 11.36 -15.25 -2.64
N ARG A 178 10.86 -14.07 -2.27
CA ARG A 178 11.65 -12.84 -2.10
C ARG A 178 12.45 -12.47 -3.35
N CYS A 179 11.85 -12.65 -4.52
CA CYS A 179 12.56 -12.56 -5.80
C CYS A 179 11.80 -11.70 -6.81
N PRO A 180 12.51 -10.86 -7.60
CA PRO A 180 11.88 -10.17 -8.72
C PRO A 180 11.56 -11.18 -9.84
N MET A 181 10.34 -11.12 -10.35
CA MET A 181 9.83 -12.00 -11.40
C MET A 181 9.97 -11.36 -12.77
N ALA A 182 9.48 -10.13 -12.91
CA ALA A 182 9.41 -9.41 -14.18
C ALA A 182 9.54 -7.90 -13.96
N TYR A 183 9.87 -7.18 -15.03
CA TYR A 183 9.84 -5.72 -15.05
C TYR A 183 9.56 -5.21 -16.46
N ALA A 184 8.97 -4.03 -16.57
CA ALA A 184 8.71 -3.36 -17.85
C ALA A 184 8.77 -1.83 -17.68
N PRO A 185 9.09 -1.07 -18.73
CA PRO A 185 8.83 0.37 -18.73
C PRO A 185 7.34 0.63 -18.47
N TYR A 186 7.04 1.58 -17.59
CA TYR A 186 5.69 2.05 -17.37
C TYR A 186 5.26 2.89 -18.57
N GLN A 187 4.12 2.54 -19.16
CA GLN A 187 3.50 3.27 -20.25
C GLN A 187 2.21 3.89 -19.74
N ASN A 188 2.12 5.22 -19.79
CA ASN A 188 0.86 5.92 -19.56
C ASN A 188 0.23 6.22 -20.92
N ASP A 189 -0.63 5.32 -21.40
CA ASP A 189 -1.28 5.44 -22.71
C ASP A 189 -2.48 6.39 -22.69
N ILE A 190 -2.71 7.14 -21.60
CA ILE A 190 -3.73 8.18 -21.55
C ILE A 190 -3.24 9.35 -22.41
N GLU A 191 -3.85 9.51 -23.60
CA GLU A 191 -3.73 10.74 -24.39
C GLU A 191 -4.17 11.91 -23.51
N GLN A 192 -3.24 12.79 -23.13
CA GLN A 192 -3.59 14.01 -22.40
C GLN A 192 -4.51 14.85 -23.30
N PRO A 193 -5.77 15.10 -22.91
CA PRO A 193 -6.63 16.00 -23.67
C PRO A 193 -5.98 17.38 -23.71
N GLN A 194 -6.04 18.02 -24.87
CA GLN A 194 -5.55 19.37 -25.10
C GLN A 194 -6.09 20.31 -24.00
N ALA A 195 -5.19 21.09 -23.41
CA ALA A 195 -5.39 21.88 -22.20
C ALA A 195 -6.66 22.73 -22.21
N ASP A 196 -7.76 22.19 -21.66
CA ASP A 196 -8.93 22.95 -21.19
C ASP A 196 -9.82 22.14 -20.22
N VAL A 197 -9.34 20.97 -19.79
CA VAL A 197 -10.00 20.18 -18.74
C VAL A 197 -9.20 20.35 -17.47
N ASP A 198 -9.87 20.72 -16.37
CA ASP A 198 -9.30 20.70 -15.03
C ASP A 198 -8.90 19.27 -14.68
N VAL A 199 -7.62 18.94 -14.95
CA VAL A 199 -7.01 17.63 -14.77
C VAL A 199 -6.55 17.39 -13.34
N SER A 200 -6.96 18.21 -12.37
CA SER A 200 -6.69 17.99 -10.95
C SER A 200 -7.23 16.65 -10.41
N ASN A 201 -8.09 15.96 -11.17
CA ASN A 201 -8.63 14.64 -10.86
C ASN A 201 -8.15 13.48 -11.75
N MET A 202 -7.13 13.65 -12.61
CA MET A 202 -6.55 12.51 -13.34
C MET A 202 -5.54 11.76 -12.46
N PHE A 203 -6.03 10.83 -11.63
CA PHE A 203 -5.30 9.71 -11.01
C PHE A 203 -3.77 9.90 -10.88
N GLY A 204 -3.34 10.97 -10.21
CA GLY A 204 -1.91 11.23 -9.97
C GLY A 204 -1.26 10.15 -9.09
N ASP A 205 -2.10 9.43 -8.33
CA ASP A 205 -1.69 8.62 -7.19
C ASP A 205 -2.06 7.14 -7.30
N ILE A 206 -2.58 6.68 -8.46
CA ILE A 206 -2.87 5.26 -8.68
C ILE A 206 -2.33 4.85 -10.06
N PRO A 207 -1.19 4.15 -10.15
CA PRO A 207 -0.75 3.60 -11.42
C PRO A 207 -1.77 2.57 -11.88
N LEU A 208 -2.35 2.80 -13.06
CA LEU A 208 -3.19 1.81 -13.74
C LEU A 208 -2.28 0.71 -14.28
N VAL A 209 -1.90 -0.25 -13.43
CA VAL A 209 -1.21 -1.45 -13.88
C VAL A 209 -2.26 -2.38 -14.51
N CYS A 210 -2.38 -2.27 -15.84
CA CYS A 210 -3.24 -3.15 -16.60
C CYS A 210 -2.69 -4.59 -16.53
N CYS A 211 -3.31 -5.45 -15.72
CA CYS A 211 -3.05 -6.87 -15.74
C CYS A 211 -3.54 -7.40 -17.10
N LYS A 212 -2.62 -7.74 -18.00
CA LYS A 212 -3.00 -8.36 -19.28
C LYS A 212 -3.59 -9.74 -18.99
N TYR A 213 -4.88 -9.90 -19.24
CA TYR A 213 -5.50 -11.21 -19.39
C TYR A 213 -5.01 -11.78 -20.74
N THR A 214 -4.16 -12.79 -20.71
CA THR A 214 -3.83 -13.63 -21.87
C THR A 214 -4.21 -15.07 -21.60
#